data_AF-A0A965H6T1-F1
#
_entry.id   AF-A0A965H6T1-F1
#
_cell.length_a   1.000
_cell.length_b   1.000
_cell.length_c   1.000
_cell.angle_alpha   90.00
_cell.angle_beta   90.00
_cell.angle_gamma   90.00
#
_symmetry.space_group_name_H-M   'P 1'
#
loop_
_entity.id
_entity.type
_entity.pdbx_description
1 polymer ?
#
loop_
_entity_poly.entity_id
_entity_poly.type
_entity_poly.pdbx_seq_one_letter_code
_entity_poly.pdbx_strand_id
1 'polypeptide(L)'
;TGTAATGTTVAVDELLIGGAGLSGFIGMGGGTANATGLSLTGVNLGLALYTERVTGSATAKKWTSAQASVASASFTGISDLSVTVTSLTVEVNRAASDQTLVDYGTGKTVRSVKTGPSTTTELTLKASDGILTRATGNIKLDVFGFLQAEGSFGIEKRTNQTITVNTGTAATGTTVSVDELLIGGAGLSGFIGMGGGTANATGLSLTGVNLGLALYTERVTGSATAKKWTSAQASVAGASFTGISDLSVTVTSLTVEVNRAASDQTLVDYGTGKTVRSVKTGPSSTTELTLKASDGILTRATGNIKLDVFGFLQAEGSFGIEKRTNQTITVNTGTAATGTTVAVDEL
;
A
#
# COMPACT_ATOMS: atom_id res chain seq x y z
N THR A 1 -4.28 10.22 -23.74
CA THR A 1 -4.66 9.19 -24.72
C THR A 1 -3.57 8.13 -24.73
N GLY A 2 -3.77 7.04 -23.98
CA GLY A 2 -2.80 5.95 -23.96
C GLY A 2 -2.97 5.10 -25.20
N THR A 3 -2.00 5.11 -26.11
CA THR A 3 -1.87 4.09 -27.13
C THR A 3 -1.80 2.74 -26.41
N ALA A 4 -2.80 1.88 -26.63
CA ALA A 4 -2.70 0.49 -26.20
C ALA A 4 -1.42 -0.06 -26.82
N ALA A 5 -0.45 -0.43 -25.99
CA ALA A 5 0.77 -1.08 -26.47
C ALA A 5 0.34 -2.32 -27.24
N THR A 6 0.50 -2.29 -28.57
CA THR A 6 0.34 -3.46 -29.42
C THR A 6 1.48 -4.41 -29.06
N GLY A 7 1.22 -5.33 -28.14
CA GLY A 7 2.20 -6.33 -27.73
C GLY A 7 2.71 -7.09 -28.94
N THR A 8 4.03 -7.20 -29.08
CA THR A 8 4.66 -8.03 -30.10
C THR A 8 4.66 -9.48 -29.63
N THR A 9 4.21 -10.39 -30.49
CA THR A 9 4.34 -11.83 -30.23
C THR A 9 5.75 -12.26 -30.61
N VAL A 10 6.41 -12.99 -29.73
CA VAL A 10 7.75 -13.55 -29.95
C VAL A 10 7.73 -15.05 -29.71
N ALA A 11 8.57 -15.79 -30.43
CA ALA A 11 8.77 -17.21 -30.18
C ALA A 11 9.63 -17.39 -28.93
N VAL A 12 9.27 -18.33 -28.06
CA VAL A 12 9.98 -18.59 -26.80
C VAL A 12 10.14 -20.08 -26.57
N ASP A 13 11.21 -20.45 -25.87
CA ASP A 13 11.27 -21.69 -25.11
C ASP A 13 10.76 -21.41 -23.70
N GLU A 14 9.96 -22.33 -23.14
CA GLU A 14 9.36 -22.17 -21.82
C GLU A 14 9.71 -23.32 -20.87
N LEU A 15 9.94 -22.96 -19.60
CA LEU A 15 10.01 -23.88 -18.48
C LEU A 15 8.92 -23.50 -17.48
N LEU A 16 7.98 -24.41 -17.26
CA LEU A 16 6.87 -24.24 -16.34
C LEU A 16 7.08 -25.15 -15.13
N ILE A 17 7.04 -24.57 -13.93
CA ILE A 17 7.21 -25.28 -12.67
C ILE A 17 6.01 -24.97 -11.80
N GLY A 18 5.28 -25.99 -11.36
CA GLY A 18 4.19 -25.81 -10.44
C GLY A 18 4.18 -26.84 -9.34
N GLY A 19 3.50 -26.49 -8.26
CA GLY A 19 3.24 -27.39 -7.15
C GLY A 19 1.95 -27.02 -6.45
N ALA A 20 1.23 -28.01 -5.95
CA ALA A 20 -0.02 -27.84 -5.22
C ALA A 20 0.11 -28.41 -3.81
N GLY A 21 -0.63 -27.81 -2.87
CA GLY A 21 -0.65 -28.26 -1.47
C GLY A 21 0.71 -28.20 -0.75
N LEU A 22 1.62 -27.35 -1.22
CA LEU A 22 2.94 -27.23 -0.61
C LEU A 22 2.85 -26.56 0.77
N SER A 23 3.77 -26.90 1.65
CA SER A 23 4.07 -26.13 2.86
C SER A 23 5.32 -25.29 2.63
N GLY A 24 5.39 -24.12 3.25
CA GLY A 24 6.54 -23.24 3.14
C GLY A 24 6.82 -22.45 4.41
N PHE A 25 7.95 -21.77 4.45
CA PHE A 25 8.28 -20.86 5.54
C PHE A 25 8.93 -19.60 4.98
N ILE A 26 8.51 -18.43 5.46
CA ILE A 26 9.13 -17.14 5.17
C ILE A 26 9.60 -16.55 6.49
N GLY A 27 10.90 -16.45 6.69
CA GLY A 27 11.48 -15.89 7.90
C GLY A 27 12.92 -16.32 8.15
N MET A 28 13.38 -16.18 9.39
CA MET A 28 14.71 -16.57 9.82
C MET A 28 14.67 -17.94 10.52
N GLY A 29 15.72 -18.75 10.34
CA GLY A 29 15.85 -20.04 11.04
C GLY A 29 14.80 -21.09 10.66
N GLY A 30 14.24 -21.02 9.45
CA GLY A 30 13.22 -21.96 8.98
C GLY A 30 13.65 -23.43 9.12
N GLY A 31 12.72 -24.28 9.57
CA GLY A 31 12.99 -25.70 9.82
C GLY A 31 13.74 -25.99 11.12
N THR A 32 13.99 -24.98 11.97
CA THR A 32 14.62 -25.14 13.29
C THR A 32 13.62 -24.84 14.42
N ALA A 33 13.96 -25.23 15.66
CA ALA A 33 13.17 -24.89 16.84
C ALA A 33 13.13 -23.37 17.13
N ASN A 34 14.05 -22.59 16.57
CA ASN A 34 14.17 -21.14 16.76
C ASN A 34 13.68 -20.36 15.53
N ALA A 35 12.79 -20.94 14.73
CA ALA A 35 12.24 -20.28 13.57
C ALA A 35 11.38 -19.05 13.97
N THR A 36 11.64 -17.91 13.35
CA THR A 36 10.83 -16.69 13.49
C THR A 36 10.33 -16.25 12.12
N GLY A 37 9.02 -16.30 11.91
CA GLY A 37 8.44 -16.00 10.60
C GLY A 37 7.07 -16.62 10.37
N LEU A 38 6.64 -16.63 9.11
CA LEU A 38 5.36 -17.17 8.66
C LEU A 38 5.52 -18.61 8.17
N SER A 39 4.85 -19.55 8.83
CA SER A 39 4.60 -20.89 8.30
C SER A 39 3.43 -20.84 7.33
N LEU A 40 3.59 -21.38 6.14
CA LEU A 40 2.61 -21.36 5.05
C LEU A 40 2.06 -22.77 4.83
N THR A 41 0.75 -22.90 4.69
CA THR A 41 0.07 -24.18 4.38
C THR A 41 -0.81 -24.05 3.15
N GLY A 42 -0.87 -25.10 2.35
CA GLY A 42 -1.74 -25.15 1.17
C GLY A 42 -1.30 -24.19 0.06
N VAL A 43 0.01 -24.08 -0.17
CA VAL A 43 0.56 -23.23 -1.23
C VAL A 43 0.36 -23.93 -2.58
N ASN A 44 -0.35 -23.26 -3.49
CA ASN A 44 -0.41 -23.63 -4.91
C ASN A 44 0.38 -22.58 -5.70
N LEU A 45 1.45 -23.01 -6.36
CA LEU A 45 2.40 -22.15 -7.08
C LEU A 45 2.39 -22.50 -8.57
N GLY A 46 2.35 -21.49 -9.42
CA GLY A 46 2.75 -21.59 -10.82
C GLY A 46 3.92 -20.62 -11.10
N LEU A 47 5.00 -21.14 -11.69
CA LEU A 47 6.16 -20.38 -12.15
C LEU A 47 6.35 -20.63 -13.64
N ALA A 48 6.48 -19.56 -14.42
CA ALA A 48 6.84 -19.61 -15.82
C ALA A 48 8.15 -18.85 -16.06
N LEU A 49 9.08 -19.51 -16.74
CA LEU A 49 10.35 -18.97 -17.20
C LEU A 49 10.36 -19.06 -18.72
N TYR A 50 10.48 -17.91 -19.39
CA TYR A 50 10.56 -17.84 -20.85
C TYR A 50 11.93 -17.37 -21.28
N THR A 51 12.45 -17.96 -22.35
CA THR A 51 13.63 -17.47 -23.07
C THR A 51 13.24 -17.25 -24.52
N GLU A 52 13.48 -16.06 -25.05
CA GLU A 52 13.22 -15.73 -26.45
C GLU A 52 14.06 -16.61 -27.38
N ARG A 53 13.40 -17.18 -28.39
CA ARG A 53 14.09 -17.84 -29.48
C ARG A 53 14.57 -16.80 -30.48
N VAL A 54 15.88 -16.67 -30.58
CA VAL A 54 16.55 -15.71 -31.46
C VAL A 54 17.33 -16.43 -32.55
N THR A 55 17.49 -15.78 -33.70
CA THR A 55 18.33 -16.26 -34.81
C THR A 55 19.63 -15.45 -34.87
N GLY A 56 20.74 -16.10 -35.21
CA GLY A 56 22.04 -15.42 -35.36
C GLY A 56 22.65 -15.01 -34.02
N SER A 57 23.23 -13.81 -33.94
CA SER A 57 23.97 -13.31 -32.77
C SER A 57 23.15 -12.40 -31.84
N ALA A 58 21.82 -12.39 -31.97
CA ALA A 58 20.96 -11.59 -31.09
C ALA A 58 20.95 -12.14 -29.65
N THR A 59 20.84 -11.26 -28.66
CA THR A 59 20.72 -11.66 -27.24
C THR A 59 19.28 -12.01 -26.93
N ALA A 60 19.02 -13.24 -26.49
CA ALA A 60 17.68 -13.67 -26.09
C ALA A 60 17.17 -12.94 -24.85
N LYS A 61 15.95 -12.41 -24.93
CA LYS A 61 15.21 -11.89 -23.78
C LYS A 61 14.75 -13.01 -22.86
N LYS A 62 14.59 -12.71 -21.57
CA LYS A 62 14.12 -13.67 -20.57
C LYS A 62 13.04 -13.04 -19.71
N TRP A 63 11.93 -13.75 -19.52
CA TRP A 63 10.83 -13.29 -18.67
C TRP A 63 10.56 -14.31 -17.57
N THR A 64 10.20 -13.80 -16.39
CA THR A 64 9.82 -14.63 -15.24
C THR A 64 8.51 -14.15 -14.68
N SER A 65 7.56 -15.08 -14.52
CA SER A 65 6.28 -14.82 -13.88
C SER A 65 5.99 -15.90 -12.85
N ALA A 66 5.55 -15.52 -11.66
CA ALA A 66 5.10 -16.45 -10.65
C ALA A 66 3.82 -15.97 -9.99
N GLN A 67 2.90 -16.90 -9.74
CA GLN A 67 1.65 -16.65 -9.02
C GLN A 67 1.42 -17.78 -8.04
N ALA A 68 1.15 -17.42 -6.78
CA ALA A 68 0.87 -18.37 -5.74
C ALA A 68 -0.38 -17.99 -4.95
N SER A 69 -1.17 -18.99 -4.59
CA SER A 69 -2.21 -18.89 -3.56
C SER A 69 -1.76 -19.66 -2.33
N VAL A 70 -1.90 -19.10 -1.15
CA VAL A 70 -1.65 -19.76 0.13
C VAL A 70 -2.96 -19.82 0.89
N ALA A 71 -3.35 -21.03 1.31
CA ALA A 71 -4.60 -21.25 2.05
C ALA A 71 -4.53 -20.61 3.44
N SER A 72 -3.40 -20.73 4.13
CA SER A 72 -3.20 -20.05 5.41
C SER A 72 -1.73 -19.80 5.70
N ALA A 73 -1.47 -18.76 6.49
CA ALA A 73 -0.18 -18.59 7.14
C ALA A 73 -0.36 -18.27 8.63
N SER A 74 0.55 -18.78 9.44
CA SER A 74 0.61 -18.48 10.88
C SER A 74 2.02 -18.03 11.26
N PHE A 75 2.11 -17.00 12.07
CA PHE A 75 3.40 -16.58 12.62
C PHE A 75 3.85 -17.49 13.78
N THR A 76 5.14 -17.77 13.83
CA THR A 76 5.81 -18.48 14.94
C THR A 76 7.07 -17.72 15.34
N GLY A 77 7.50 -17.90 16.59
CA GLY A 77 8.80 -17.45 17.08
C GLY A 77 8.79 -16.26 18.04
N ILE A 78 7.63 -15.69 18.38
CA ILE A 78 7.47 -14.70 19.45
C ILE A 78 6.24 -15.11 20.27
N SER A 79 6.43 -15.39 21.57
CA SER A 79 5.33 -15.69 22.49
C SER A 79 4.34 -14.52 22.54
N ASP A 80 3.06 -14.81 22.63
CA ASP A 80 1.97 -13.83 22.77
C ASP A 80 1.79 -12.85 21.59
N LEU A 81 2.53 -13.06 20.48
CA LEU A 81 2.26 -12.46 19.17
C LEU A 81 1.54 -13.49 18.28
N SER A 82 0.30 -13.20 17.89
CA SER A 82 -0.45 -14.00 16.93
C SER A 82 -0.62 -13.23 15.63
N VAL A 83 -0.21 -13.85 14.53
CA VAL A 83 -0.57 -13.42 13.18
C VAL A 83 -1.17 -14.60 12.46
N THR A 84 -2.41 -14.45 12.02
CA THR A 84 -3.10 -15.40 11.17
C THR A 84 -3.42 -14.74 9.85
N VAL A 85 -3.01 -15.38 8.76
CA VAL A 85 -3.40 -15.00 7.40
C VAL A 85 -4.33 -16.08 6.89
N THR A 86 -5.58 -15.72 6.59
CA THR A 86 -6.62 -16.68 6.17
C THR A 86 -6.66 -16.90 4.66
N SER A 87 -5.93 -16.07 3.92
CA SER A 87 -5.69 -16.22 2.49
C SER A 87 -4.56 -15.28 2.09
N LEU A 88 -3.65 -15.73 1.23
CA LEU A 88 -2.63 -14.88 0.64
C LEU A 88 -2.46 -15.22 -0.85
N THR A 89 -2.47 -14.21 -1.69
CA THR A 89 -2.06 -14.30 -3.08
C THR A 89 -0.74 -13.56 -3.25
N VAL A 90 0.25 -14.22 -3.84
CA VAL A 90 1.55 -13.64 -4.18
C VAL A 90 1.70 -13.63 -5.69
N GLU A 91 2.04 -12.47 -6.25
CA GLU A 91 2.25 -12.29 -7.68
C GLU A 91 3.61 -11.65 -7.94
N VAL A 92 4.35 -12.20 -8.88
CA VAL A 92 5.67 -11.74 -9.31
C VAL A 92 5.69 -11.68 -10.82
N ASN A 93 5.91 -10.49 -11.40
CA ASN A 93 6.20 -10.33 -12.83
C ASN A 93 7.55 -9.63 -12.98
N ARG A 94 8.46 -10.21 -13.77
CA ARG A 94 9.79 -9.68 -14.03
C ARG A 94 9.96 -9.42 -15.51
N ALA A 95 10.44 -8.23 -15.82
CA ALA A 95 10.68 -7.84 -17.19
C ALA A 95 11.94 -8.51 -17.75
N ALA A 96 11.99 -8.61 -19.08
CA ALA A 96 13.22 -8.86 -19.79
C ALA A 96 14.16 -7.64 -19.76
N SER A 97 15.36 -7.81 -20.33
CA SER A 97 16.39 -6.77 -20.40
C SER A 97 15.96 -5.49 -21.10
N ASP A 98 14.91 -5.55 -21.95
CA ASP A 98 14.34 -4.40 -22.65
C ASP A 98 13.10 -3.81 -21.93
N GLN A 99 12.89 -4.19 -20.67
CA GLN A 99 11.76 -3.75 -19.83
C GLN A 99 10.38 -4.27 -20.28
N THR A 100 10.30 -5.16 -21.28
CA THR A 100 9.04 -5.80 -21.66
C THR A 100 8.61 -6.87 -20.66
N LEU A 101 7.31 -7.07 -20.51
CA LEU A 101 6.68 -8.04 -19.61
C LEU A 101 5.79 -8.99 -20.41
N VAL A 102 5.62 -10.22 -19.92
CA VAL A 102 4.56 -11.11 -20.42
C VAL A 102 3.22 -10.58 -19.91
N ASP A 103 2.26 -10.47 -20.83
CA ASP A 103 0.90 -10.01 -20.54
C ASP A 103 -0.05 -11.20 -20.51
N TYR A 104 -0.58 -11.51 -19.32
CA TYR A 104 -1.61 -12.53 -19.11
C TYR A 104 -3.01 -11.92 -18.94
N GLY A 105 -3.19 -10.67 -19.36
CA GLY A 105 -4.52 -10.07 -19.45
C GLY A 105 -5.44 -10.80 -20.42
N THR A 106 -6.74 -10.50 -20.34
CA THR A 106 -7.76 -11.08 -21.21
C THR A 106 -7.40 -10.92 -22.69
N GLY A 107 -7.43 -12.03 -23.45
CA GLY A 107 -7.11 -12.04 -24.89
C GLY A 107 -5.63 -11.89 -25.22
N LYS A 108 -4.74 -12.07 -24.24
CA LYS A 108 -3.28 -12.00 -24.40
C LYS A 108 -2.67 -13.41 -24.26
N THR A 109 -1.71 -13.59 -23.36
CA THR A 109 -1.07 -14.89 -23.11
C THR A 109 -1.92 -15.71 -22.16
N VAL A 110 -2.45 -16.84 -22.61
CA VAL A 110 -3.11 -17.83 -21.73
C VAL A 110 -2.05 -18.81 -21.27
N ARG A 111 -1.81 -18.91 -19.95
CA ARG A 111 -0.84 -19.85 -19.40
C ARG A 111 -1.37 -20.55 -18.15
N SER A 112 -1.50 -21.87 -18.26
CA SER A 112 -1.85 -22.76 -17.17
C SER A 112 -0.65 -23.65 -16.83
N VAL A 113 -0.14 -23.52 -15.60
CA VAL A 113 1.02 -24.25 -15.10
C VAL A 113 0.53 -25.50 -14.38
N LYS A 114 1.01 -26.69 -14.76
CA LYS A 114 0.69 -27.93 -14.05
C LYS A 114 1.23 -27.88 -12.63
N THR A 115 0.38 -28.19 -11.67
CA THR A 115 0.72 -28.28 -10.23
C THR A 115 0.61 -29.70 -9.68
N GLY A 116 0.12 -30.63 -10.51
CA GLY A 116 -0.03 -32.06 -10.22
C GLY A 116 -0.53 -32.81 -11.47
N PRO A 117 -0.83 -34.13 -11.37
CA PRO A 117 -1.30 -34.93 -12.51
C PRO A 117 -2.60 -34.41 -13.15
N SER A 118 -3.49 -33.83 -12.35
CA SER A 118 -4.81 -33.34 -12.76
C SER A 118 -5.08 -31.89 -12.37
N THR A 119 -4.11 -31.18 -11.78
CA THR A 119 -4.30 -29.83 -11.24
C THR A 119 -3.38 -28.82 -11.92
N THR A 120 -3.85 -27.58 -12.00
CA THR A 120 -3.12 -26.46 -12.60
C THR A 120 -3.33 -25.16 -11.84
N THR A 121 -2.41 -24.23 -12.00
CA THR A 121 -2.53 -22.82 -11.58
C THR A 121 -2.42 -21.93 -12.82
N GLU A 122 -3.38 -21.02 -12.99
CA GLU A 122 -3.35 -20.03 -14.08
C GLU A 122 -2.51 -18.82 -13.68
N LEU A 123 -1.76 -18.26 -14.63
CA LEU A 123 -1.09 -16.97 -14.51
C LEU A 123 -1.99 -15.88 -15.07
N THR A 124 -2.24 -14.82 -14.29
CA THR A 124 -3.20 -13.75 -14.63
C THR A 124 -2.60 -12.33 -14.55
N LEU A 125 -1.27 -12.22 -14.46
CA LEU A 125 -0.58 -10.94 -14.28
C LEU A 125 -0.66 -10.07 -15.54
N LYS A 126 -1.12 -8.83 -15.43
CA LYS A 126 -1.19 -7.91 -16.57
C LYS A 126 0.14 -7.19 -16.76
N ALA A 127 0.59 -7.04 -18.01
CA ALA A 127 1.79 -6.24 -18.28
C ALA A 127 1.61 -4.75 -17.92
N SER A 128 0.36 -4.26 -17.93
CA SER A 128 0.01 -2.89 -17.50
C SER A 128 0.30 -2.61 -16.02
N ASP A 129 0.41 -3.65 -15.19
CA ASP A 129 0.74 -3.52 -13.77
C ASP A 129 2.24 -3.29 -13.55
N GLY A 130 3.05 -3.33 -14.62
CA GLY A 130 4.49 -3.11 -14.57
C GLY A 130 5.26 -4.29 -13.96
N ILE A 131 6.54 -4.05 -13.65
CA ILE A 131 7.38 -5.02 -12.94
C ILE A 131 6.88 -5.09 -11.51
N LEU A 132 6.24 -6.20 -11.17
CA LEU A 132 5.34 -6.30 -10.03
C LEU A 132 5.84 -7.30 -9.00
N THR A 133 5.80 -6.92 -7.72
CA THR A 133 5.74 -7.88 -6.61
C THR A 133 4.53 -7.51 -5.77
N ARG A 134 3.56 -8.39 -5.68
CA ARG A 134 2.31 -8.13 -4.95
C ARG A 134 2.03 -9.24 -3.96
N ALA A 135 1.53 -8.85 -2.80
CA ALA A 135 0.95 -9.73 -1.80
C ALA A 135 -0.41 -9.15 -1.41
N THR A 136 -1.49 -9.93 -1.55
CA THR A 136 -2.83 -9.52 -1.10
C THR A 136 -3.45 -10.62 -0.26
N GLY A 137 -4.19 -10.25 0.78
CA GLY A 137 -4.74 -11.25 1.68
C GLY A 137 -5.63 -10.67 2.75
N ASN A 138 -5.96 -11.52 3.72
CA ASN A 138 -6.70 -11.16 4.92
C ASN A 138 -5.84 -11.53 6.12
N ILE A 139 -5.70 -10.59 7.04
CA ILE A 139 -4.86 -10.73 8.22
C ILE A 139 -5.69 -10.52 9.48
N LYS A 140 -5.38 -11.33 10.49
CA LYS A 140 -5.74 -11.12 11.89
C LYS A 140 -4.45 -11.06 12.69
N LEU A 141 -4.28 -9.98 13.43
CA LEU A 141 -3.12 -9.67 14.25
C LEU A 141 -3.59 -9.49 15.69
N ASP A 142 -2.90 -10.13 16.62
CA ASP A 142 -2.98 -9.85 18.05
C ASP A 142 -1.56 -9.72 18.59
N VAL A 143 -1.24 -8.54 19.10
CA VAL A 143 0.04 -8.22 19.72
C VAL A 143 -0.20 -8.08 21.22
N PHE A 144 0.06 -9.16 21.96
CA PHE A 144 0.06 -9.18 23.42
C PHE A 144 -1.27 -8.74 24.05
N GLY A 145 -2.40 -8.86 23.35
CA GLY A 145 -3.72 -8.36 23.79
C GLY A 145 -3.82 -6.83 23.86
N PHE A 146 -2.78 -6.10 23.46
CA PHE A 146 -2.74 -4.64 23.49
C PHE A 146 -3.20 -4.03 22.17
N LEU A 147 -2.68 -4.58 21.06
CA LEU A 147 -3.03 -4.16 19.71
C LEU A 147 -3.63 -5.35 18.96
N GLN A 148 -4.90 -5.22 18.58
CA GLN A 148 -5.57 -6.18 17.71
C GLN A 148 -5.95 -5.49 16.41
N ALA A 149 -5.79 -6.21 15.29
CA ALA A 149 -6.21 -5.72 13.99
C ALA A 149 -6.73 -6.88 13.11
N GLU A 150 -7.82 -6.65 12.39
CA GLU A 150 -8.38 -7.63 11.46
C GLU A 150 -8.94 -6.96 10.21
N GLY A 151 -8.60 -7.48 9.03
CA GLY A 151 -9.21 -7.12 7.77
C GLY A 151 -8.36 -7.49 6.55
N SER A 152 -8.67 -6.92 5.39
CA SER A 152 -7.93 -7.20 4.17
C SER A 152 -6.76 -6.26 3.99
N PHE A 153 -5.71 -6.74 3.33
CA PHE A 153 -4.53 -5.94 3.00
C PHE A 153 -4.01 -6.22 1.59
N GLY A 154 -3.28 -5.25 1.05
CA GLY A 154 -2.48 -5.39 -0.15
C GLY A 154 -1.15 -4.65 -0.01
N ILE A 155 -0.07 -5.27 -0.47
CA ILE A 155 1.25 -4.67 -0.58
C ILE A 155 1.72 -4.88 -2.01
N GLU A 156 2.11 -3.80 -2.68
CA GLU A 156 2.59 -3.82 -4.05
C GLU A 156 3.90 -3.05 -4.17
N LYS A 157 4.92 -3.69 -4.73
CA LYS A 157 6.07 -3.00 -5.28
C LYS A 157 5.96 -2.99 -6.80
N ARG A 158 5.98 -1.80 -7.40
CA ARG A 158 6.07 -1.62 -8.85
C ARG A 158 7.31 -0.80 -9.19
N THR A 159 7.98 -1.14 -10.27
CA THR A 159 9.14 -0.35 -10.74
C THR A 159 8.86 0.29 -12.08
N ASN A 160 9.61 1.35 -12.39
CA ASN A 160 9.52 2.09 -13.64
C ASN A 160 8.12 2.68 -13.91
N GLN A 161 7.50 3.23 -12.87
CA GLN A 161 6.22 3.94 -12.95
C GLN A 161 6.46 5.44 -13.18
N THR A 162 5.41 6.18 -13.54
CA THR A 162 5.47 7.64 -13.70
C THR A 162 4.47 8.34 -12.80
N ILE A 163 4.92 9.39 -12.12
CA ILE A 163 4.08 10.27 -11.29
C ILE A 163 4.21 11.71 -11.78
N THR A 164 3.19 12.52 -11.52
CA THR A 164 3.23 13.98 -11.72
C THR A 164 3.46 14.66 -10.37
N VAL A 165 4.48 15.51 -10.30
CA VAL A 165 4.85 16.26 -9.08
C VAL A 165 4.85 17.76 -9.32
N ASN A 166 4.52 18.56 -8.31
CA ASN A 166 4.67 20.02 -8.34
C ASN A 166 4.77 20.62 -6.93
N THR A 167 5.05 21.92 -6.82
CA THR A 167 5.23 22.65 -5.55
C THR A 167 3.92 23.08 -4.88
N GLY A 168 2.77 22.64 -5.38
CA GLY A 168 1.43 23.04 -4.93
C GLY A 168 0.93 24.38 -5.49
N THR A 169 1.82 25.25 -5.94
CA THR A 169 1.49 26.56 -6.51
C THR A 169 1.63 26.62 -8.04
N ALA A 170 2.30 25.65 -8.64
CA ALA A 170 2.54 25.62 -10.07
C ALA A 170 1.28 25.18 -10.85
N ALA A 171 0.97 25.88 -11.94
CA ALA A 171 -0.16 25.53 -12.83
C ALA A 171 0.04 24.16 -13.53
N THR A 172 1.29 23.77 -13.77
CA THR A 172 1.67 22.50 -14.42
C THR A 172 2.64 21.71 -13.53
N GLY A 173 2.53 20.38 -13.55
CA GLY A 173 3.45 19.50 -12.85
C GLY A 173 4.45 18.84 -13.79
N THR A 174 5.54 18.33 -13.22
CA THR A 174 6.60 17.61 -13.91
C THR A 174 6.37 16.11 -13.77
N THR A 175 6.55 15.34 -14.85
CA THR A 175 6.50 13.88 -14.79
C THR A 175 7.86 13.32 -14.36
N VAL A 176 7.85 12.42 -13.37
CA VAL A 176 9.04 11.79 -12.80
C VAL A 176 8.90 10.27 -12.86
N SER A 177 9.98 9.57 -13.21
CA SER A 177 10.06 8.11 -13.17
C SER A 177 10.41 7.62 -11.76
N VAL A 178 9.67 6.65 -11.25
CA VAL A 178 9.77 6.18 -9.87
C VAL A 178 9.65 4.67 -9.74
N ASP A 179 10.22 4.16 -8.66
CA ASP A 179 9.80 2.90 -8.05
C ASP A 179 8.81 3.22 -6.93
N GLU A 180 7.73 2.44 -6.83
CA GLU A 180 6.67 2.66 -5.83
C GLU A 180 6.49 1.42 -4.93
N LEU A 181 6.26 1.68 -3.65
CA LEU A 181 5.74 0.73 -2.67
C LEU A 181 4.37 1.24 -2.21
N LEU A 182 3.33 0.50 -2.55
CA LEU A 182 1.94 0.78 -2.17
C LEU A 182 1.52 -0.21 -1.08
N ILE A 183 0.88 0.30 -0.04
CA ILE A 183 0.36 -0.49 1.08
C ILE A 183 -1.08 -0.05 1.31
N GLY A 184 -2.01 -0.99 1.25
CA GLY A 184 -3.42 -0.74 1.47
C GLY A 184 -4.03 -1.69 2.49
N GLY A 185 -5.06 -1.20 3.16
CA GLY A 185 -5.91 -2.00 4.03
C GLY A 185 -7.37 -1.60 3.84
N ALA A 186 -8.29 -2.55 3.95
CA ALA A 186 -9.71 -2.28 3.88
C ALA A 186 -10.49 -3.05 4.94
N GLY A 187 -11.54 -2.41 5.43
CA GLY A 187 -12.40 -2.96 6.48
C GLY A 187 -11.64 -3.31 7.76
N LEU A 188 -10.49 -2.65 7.99
CA LEU A 188 -9.67 -2.93 9.15
C LEU A 188 -10.45 -2.53 10.41
N SER A 189 -10.59 -3.46 11.32
CA SER A 189 -11.02 -3.19 12.69
C SER A 189 -9.81 -3.33 13.60
N GLY A 190 -9.83 -2.64 14.72
CA GLY A 190 -8.75 -2.78 15.68
C GLY A 190 -9.10 -2.27 17.06
N PHE A 191 -8.24 -2.64 18.01
CA PHE A 191 -8.31 -2.18 19.37
C PHE A 191 -6.91 -1.80 19.84
N ILE A 192 -6.81 -0.68 20.55
CA ILE A 192 -5.59 -0.21 21.20
C ILE A 192 -5.92 0.04 22.66
N GLY A 193 -5.35 -0.74 23.58
CA GLY A 193 -5.62 -0.58 25.00
C GLY A 193 -5.25 -1.79 25.85
N MET A 194 -5.76 -1.85 27.07
CA MET A 194 -5.53 -2.99 27.98
C MET A 194 -6.69 -3.99 27.89
N GLY A 195 -6.36 -5.28 27.93
CA GLY A 195 -7.37 -6.36 27.95
C GLY A 195 -8.20 -6.47 26.68
N GLY A 196 -7.61 -6.17 25.51
CA GLY A 196 -8.29 -6.25 24.22
C GLY A 196 -8.92 -7.64 23.98
N GLY A 197 -10.13 -7.67 23.44
CA GLY A 197 -10.89 -8.92 23.23
C GLY A 197 -11.53 -9.51 24.49
N THR A 198 -11.48 -8.83 25.64
CA THR A 198 -12.14 -9.24 26.89
C THR A 198 -13.29 -8.31 27.28
N ALA A 199 -14.14 -8.74 28.22
CA ALA A 199 -15.20 -7.90 28.77
C ALA A 199 -14.68 -6.69 29.59
N ASN A 200 -13.41 -6.71 29.99
CA ASN A 200 -12.77 -5.67 30.80
C ASN A 200 -11.83 -4.79 29.96
N ALA A 201 -12.04 -4.72 28.64
CA ALA A 201 -11.20 -3.95 27.74
C ALA A 201 -11.30 -2.44 28.03
N THR A 202 -10.16 -1.78 28.23
CA THR A 202 -10.06 -0.31 28.37
C THR A 202 -9.18 0.25 27.27
N GLY A 203 -9.74 1.05 26.36
CA GLY A 203 -9.00 1.54 25.21
C GLY A 203 -9.86 2.09 24.07
N LEU A 204 -9.20 2.32 22.94
CA LEU A 204 -9.80 2.83 21.71
C LEU A 204 -10.08 1.67 20.76
N SER A 205 -11.35 1.47 20.42
CA SER A 205 -11.77 0.59 19.32
C SER A 205 -11.89 1.41 18.03
N LEU A 206 -11.45 0.82 16.91
CA LEU A 206 -11.53 1.36 15.57
C LEU A 206 -12.28 0.37 14.69
N THR A 207 -13.14 0.87 13.81
CA THR A 207 -13.92 0.04 12.89
C THR A 207 -13.94 0.65 11.49
N GLY A 208 -13.98 -0.22 10.48
CA GLY A 208 -14.10 0.18 9.08
C GLY A 208 -12.97 1.10 8.61
N VAL A 209 -11.74 0.85 9.06
CA VAL A 209 -10.57 1.58 8.61
C VAL A 209 -10.20 1.12 7.20
N ASN A 210 -10.18 2.06 6.26
CA ASN A 210 -9.61 1.89 4.93
C ASN A 210 -8.39 2.79 4.82
N LEU A 211 -7.27 2.27 4.31
CA LEU A 211 -5.99 2.96 4.21
C LEU A 211 -5.41 2.73 2.83
N GLY A 212 -4.88 3.79 2.22
CA GLY A 212 -3.92 3.73 1.12
C GLY A 212 -2.67 4.51 1.50
N LEU A 213 -1.51 3.89 1.35
CA LEU A 213 -0.20 4.49 1.52
C LEU A 213 0.61 4.25 0.24
N ALA A 214 1.25 5.30 -0.26
CA ALA A 214 2.19 5.25 -1.36
C ALA A 214 3.52 5.87 -0.97
N LEU A 215 4.59 5.12 -1.19
CA LEU A 215 5.97 5.54 -1.03
C LEU A 215 6.65 5.49 -2.40
N TYR A 216 7.18 6.61 -2.86
CA TYR A 216 7.87 6.70 -4.15
C TYR A 216 9.34 6.98 -3.94
N THR A 217 10.18 6.34 -4.74
CA THR A 217 11.61 6.65 -4.86
C THR A 217 11.91 6.97 -6.32
N GLU A 218 12.49 8.14 -6.57
CA GLU A 218 12.92 8.57 -7.90
C GLU A 218 13.93 7.58 -8.49
N ARG A 219 13.74 7.26 -9.77
CA ARG A 219 14.73 6.53 -10.55
C ARG A 219 15.75 7.53 -11.07
N VAL A 220 16.97 7.43 -10.53
CA VAL A 220 18.10 8.29 -10.89
C VAL A 220 19.18 7.50 -11.60
N THR A 221 19.94 8.17 -12.46
CA THR A 221 21.12 7.61 -13.13
C THR A 221 22.40 8.11 -12.47
N GLY A 222 23.44 7.27 -12.40
CA GLY A 222 24.73 7.65 -11.84
C GLY A 222 24.69 7.82 -10.31
N SER A 223 25.30 8.90 -9.81
CA SER A 223 25.48 9.17 -8.37
C SER A 223 24.49 10.18 -7.79
N ALA A 224 23.41 10.52 -8.52
CA ALA A 224 22.40 11.45 -8.02
C ALA A 224 21.64 10.87 -6.80
N THR A 225 21.25 11.73 -5.87
CA THR A 225 20.43 11.35 -4.73
C THR A 225 18.96 11.28 -5.15
N ALA A 226 18.35 10.11 -5.03
CA ALA A 226 16.94 9.93 -5.38
C ALA A 226 16.01 10.71 -4.43
N LYS A 227 15.09 11.47 -5.02
CA LYS A 227 13.97 12.06 -4.30
C LYS A 227 12.98 10.99 -3.81
N LYS A 228 12.30 11.29 -2.71
CA LYS A 228 11.32 10.39 -2.11
C LYS A 228 10.05 11.16 -1.77
N TRP A 229 8.91 10.59 -2.13
CA TRP A 229 7.60 11.16 -1.80
C TRP A 229 6.80 10.17 -0.96
N THR A 230 5.93 10.68 -0.10
CA THR A 230 5.02 9.86 0.72
C THR A 230 3.63 10.47 0.73
N SER A 231 2.64 9.64 0.46
CA SER A 231 1.23 10.01 0.46
C SER A 231 0.44 8.95 1.20
N ALA A 232 -0.37 9.33 2.18
CA ALA A 232 -1.25 8.42 2.89
C ALA A 232 -2.65 9.04 3.02
N GLN A 233 -3.67 8.22 2.81
CA GLN A 233 -5.06 8.61 2.98
C GLN A 233 -5.81 7.47 3.66
N ALA A 234 -6.54 7.80 4.71
CA ALA A 234 -7.33 6.84 5.45
C ALA A 234 -8.72 7.37 5.78
N SER A 235 -9.69 6.47 5.83
CA SER A 235 -11.03 6.73 6.35
C SER A 235 -11.30 5.74 7.48
N VAL A 236 -11.90 6.19 8.57
CA VAL A 236 -12.35 5.37 9.69
C VAL A 236 -13.86 5.55 9.82
N ALA A 237 -14.61 4.45 9.74
CA ALA A 237 -16.06 4.48 9.87
C ALA A 237 -16.52 4.77 11.31
N GLY A 238 -15.75 4.30 12.29
CA GLY A 238 -16.03 4.64 13.68
C GLY A 238 -14.85 4.39 14.59
N ALA A 239 -14.73 5.21 15.63
CA ALA A 239 -13.88 4.92 16.78
C ALA A 239 -14.67 5.11 18.06
N SER A 240 -14.41 4.30 19.08
CA SER A 240 -15.03 4.47 20.39
C SER A 240 -14.07 4.16 21.51
N PHE A 241 -14.09 4.96 22.56
CA PHE A 241 -13.43 4.63 23.81
C PHE A 241 -14.31 3.71 24.65
N THR A 242 -13.73 2.68 25.25
CA THR A 242 -14.40 1.74 26.15
C THR A 242 -13.61 1.55 27.43
N GLY A 243 -14.27 1.05 28.48
CA GLY A 243 -13.62 0.58 29.71
C GLY A 243 -13.49 1.61 30.84
N ILE A 244 -14.13 2.77 30.72
CA ILE A 244 -14.38 3.68 31.84
C ILE A 244 -15.88 3.94 31.87
N SER A 245 -16.54 3.54 32.96
CA SER A 245 -17.98 3.81 33.15
C SER A 245 -18.23 5.31 33.08
N ASP A 246 -19.33 5.67 32.43
CA ASP A 246 -19.81 7.05 32.29
C ASP A 246 -18.87 8.00 31.52
N LEU A 247 -17.80 7.50 30.89
CA LEU A 247 -17.03 8.23 29.87
C LEU A 247 -17.35 7.67 28.49
N SER A 248 -17.93 8.50 27.62
CA SER A 248 -18.18 8.16 26.22
C SER A 248 -17.35 9.07 25.30
N VAL A 249 -16.52 8.46 24.46
CA VAL A 249 -15.90 9.14 23.32
C VAL A 249 -16.27 8.33 22.10
N THR A 250 -16.99 8.93 21.17
CA THR A 250 -17.38 8.32 19.90
C THR A 250 -16.95 9.21 18.75
N VAL A 251 -16.23 8.64 17.80
CA VAL A 251 -15.92 9.26 16.51
C VAL A 251 -16.77 8.55 15.47
N THR A 252 -17.66 9.28 14.80
CA THR A 252 -18.60 8.70 13.82
C THR A 252 -18.08 8.73 12.39
N SER A 253 -16.97 9.46 12.17
CA SER A 253 -16.20 9.44 10.94
C SER A 253 -14.87 10.11 11.19
N LEU A 254 -13.78 9.59 10.65
CA LEU A 254 -12.49 10.26 10.64
C LEU A 254 -11.80 10.04 9.29
N THR A 255 -11.36 11.13 8.66
CA THR A 255 -10.48 11.10 7.50
C THR A 255 -9.10 11.57 7.94
N VAL A 256 -8.07 10.84 7.55
CA VAL A 256 -6.66 11.19 7.78
C VAL A 256 -5.96 11.32 6.43
N GLU A 257 -5.25 12.42 6.25
CA GLU A 257 -4.55 12.77 5.02
C GLU A 257 -3.13 13.19 5.37
N VAL A 258 -2.15 12.55 4.71
CA VAL A 258 -0.73 12.85 4.86
C VAL A 258 -0.13 13.01 3.48
N ASN A 259 0.35 14.19 3.15
CA ASN A 259 1.17 14.42 1.96
C ASN A 259 2.52 14.98 2.39
N ARG A 260 3.61 14.32 1.99
CA ARG A 260 4.99 14.72 2.31
C ARG A 260 5.72 15.06 1.02
N ALA A 261 6.38 16.21 1.01
CA ALA A 261 7.21 16.61 -0.11
C ALA A 261 8.51 15.81 -0.15
N ALA A 262 9.11 15.74 -1.34
CA ALA A 262 10.50 15.35 -1.48
C ALA A 262 11.45 16.48 -1.04
N SER A 263 12.75 16.20 -1.10
CA SER A 263 13.81 17.15 -0.74
C SER A 263 13.84 18.43 -1.58
N ASP A 264 13.16 18.45 -2.73
CA ASP A 264 13.00 19.65 -3.59
C ASP A 264 11.66 20.37 -3.36
N GLN A 265 10.96 20.06 -2.26
CA GLN A 265 9.65 20.61 -1.89
C GLN A 265 8.50 20.25 -2.85
N THR A 266 8.74 19.39 -3.85
CA THR A 266 7.65 18.92 -4.73
C THR A 266 6.81 17.84 -4.02
N LEU A 267 5.52 17.83 -4.31
CA LEU A 267 4.52 16.89 -3.83
C LEU A 267 3.96 16.10 -5.02
N VAL A 268 3.51 14.86 -4.77
CA VAL A 268 2.75 14.10 -5.77
C VAL A 268 1.36 14.74 -5.91
N ASP A 269 0.93 14.91 -7.14
CA ASP A 269 -0.38 15.49 -7.48
C ASP A 269 -1.32 14.40 -7.97
N TYR A 270 -2.32 14.05 -7.16
CA TYR A 270 -3.39 13.09 -7.52
C TYR A 270 -4.65 13.78 -8.06
N GLY A 271 -4.56 15.06 -8.42
CA GLY A 271 -5.65 15.77 -9.09
C GLY A 271 -6.02 15.16 -10.44
N THR A 272 -7.18 15.54 -10.95
CA THR A 272 -7.71 15.07 -12.25
C THR A 272 -6.68 15.26 -13.38
N GLY A 273 -6.39 14.18 -14.12
CA GLY A 273 -5.45 14.20 -15.24
C GLY A 273 -3.97 14.24 -14.86
N LYS A 274 -3.64 14.04 -13.57
CA LYS A 274 -2.27 14.01 -13.04
C LYS A 274 -1.88 12.56 -12.71
N THR A 275 -1.55 12.27 -11.46
CA THR A 275 -1.20 10.94 -10.98
C THR A 275 -2.46 10.15 -10.61
N VAL A 276 -2.75 9.05 -11.31
CA VAL A 276 -3.82 8.10 -10.90
C VAL A 276 -3.17 6.92 -10.20
N ARG A 277 -3.61 6.59 -8.98
CA ARG A 277 -3.02 5.54 -8.15
C ARG A 277 -4.05 4.78 -7.33
N SER A 278 -4.41 3.62 -7.89
CA SER A 278 -5.15 2.57 -7.20
C SER A 278 -4.21 1.72 -6.35
N VAL A 279 -4.41 1.77 -5.04
CA VAL A 279 -3.70 0.96 -4.04
C VAL A 279 -4.54 -0.28 -3.75
N LYS A 280 -3.97 -1.49 -3.89
CA LYS A 280 -4.64 -2.72 -3.47
C LYS A 280 -4.84 -2.75 -1.96
N THR A 281 -6.07 -2.98 -1.53
CA THR A 281 -6.46 -3.08 -0.11
C THR A 281 -6.89 -4.49 0.27
N GLY A 282 -6.88 -5.43 -0.68
CA GLY A 282 -7.27 -6.81 -0.50
C GLY A 282 -7.25 -7.57 -1.83
N PRO A 283 -7.67 -8.85 -1.85
CA PRO A 283 -7.70 -9.67 -3.06
C PRO A 283 -8.57 -9.07 -4.19
N SER A 284 -9.67 -8.41 -3.81
CA SER A 284 -10.67 -7.86 -4.76
C SER A 284 -10.97 -6.38 -4.54
N SER A 285 -10.27 -5.70 -3.62
CA SER A 285 -10.53 -4.30 -3.27
C SER A 285 -9.33 -3.39 -3.53
N THR A 286 -9.62 -2.13 -3.84
CA THR A 286 -8.64 -1.06 -3.97
C THR A 286 -9.17 0.21 -3.31
N THR A 287 -8.25 1.14 -3.04
CA THR A 287 -8.56 2.54 -2.70
C THR A 287 -7.74 3.47 -3.59
N GLU A 288 -8.30 4.62 -3.96
CA GLU A 288 -7.60 5.64 -4.73
C GLU A 288 -7.03 6.70 -3.80
N LEU A 289 -5.82 7.17 -4.11
CA LEU A 289 -5.27 8.39 -3.49
C LEU A 289 -5.76 9.62 -4.24
N THR A 290 -6.20 10.65 -3.51
CA THR A 290 -6.82 11.86 -4.10
C THR A 290 -6.20 13.18 -3.63
N LEU A 291 -5.08 13.13 -2.91
CA LEU A 291 -4.39 14.30 -2.35
C LEU A 291 -3.90 15.24 -3.46
N LYS A 292 -4.26 16.52 -3.44
CA LYS A 292 -3.73 17.45 -4.44
C LYS A 292 -2.42 18.02 -3.95
N ALA A 293 -1.48 18.23 -4.87
CA ALA A 293 -0.26 18.96 -4.50
C ALA A 293 -0.57 20.39 -4.00
N SER A 294 -1.66 21.00 -4.48
CA SER A 294 -2.17 22.30 -4.00
C SER A 294 -2.61 22.31 -2.54
N ASP A 295 -2.82 21.15 -1.92
CA ASP A 295 -3.12 21.05 -0.50
C ASP A 295 -1.85 21.24 0.36
N GLY A 296 -0.67 21.25 -0.27
CA GLY A 296 0.62 21.49 0.38
C GLY A 296 1.17 20.28 1.13
N ILE A 297 2.24 20.52 1.89
CA ILE A 297 2.76 19.54 2.86
C ILE A 297 1.76 19.50 4.00
N LEU A 298 1.03 18.39 4.12
CA LEU A 298 -0.23 18.35 4.86
C LEU A 298 -0.30 17.14 5.77
N THR A 299 -0.46 17.34 7.08
CA THR A 299 -1.06 16.32 7.97
C THR A 299 -2.43 16.83 8.37
N ARG A 300 -3.50 16.13 8.03
CA ARG A 300 -4.87 16.54 8.37
C ARG A 300 -5.66 15.37 8.90
N ALA A 301 -6.40 15.62 9.98
CA ALA A 301 -7.39 14.73 10.55
C ALA A 301 -8.70 15.51 10.68
N THR A 302 -9.76 15.06 10.01
CA THR A 302 -11.08 15.69 10.08
C THR A 302 -12.13 14.64 10.38
N GLY A 303 -13.10 14.97 11.23
CA GLY A 303 -14.07 13.99 11.66
C GLY A 303 -15.21 14.59 12.47
N ASN A 304 -16.06 13.70 12.97
CA ASN A 304 -17.16 14.04 13.85
C ASN A 304 -16.95 13.30 15.17
N ILE A 305 -17.09 14.03 16.28
CA ILE A 305 -16.89 13.52 17.63
C ILE A 305 -18.12 13.80 18.48
N LYS A 306 -18.48 12.82 19.29
CA LYS A 306 -19.38 12.94 20.42
C LYS A 306 -18.61 12.57 21.69
N LEU A 307 -18.64 13.46 22.66
CA LEU A 307 -18.00 13.35 23.95
C LEU A 307 -19.07 13.48 25.02
N ASP A 308 -19.13 12.52 25.94
CA ASP A 308 -19.88 12.60 27.19
C ASP A 308 -18.91 12.26 28.33
N VAL A 309 -18.68 13.20 29.23
CA VAL A 309 -17.80 13.05 30.38
C VAL A 309 -18.65 13.06 31.64
N PHE A 310 -18.98 11.86 32.10
CA PHE A 310 -19.70 11.59 33.35
C PHE A 310 -21.07 12.28 33.44
N GLY A 311 -21.73 12.53 32.30
CA GLY A 311 -22.98 13.30 32.23
C GLY A 311 -22.83 14.79 32.57
N PHE A 312 -21.64 15.24 32.99
CA PHE A 312 -21.36 16.62 33.37
C PHE A 312 -21.06 17.49 32.16
N LEU A 313 -20.30 16.97 31.19
CA LEU A 313 -19.92 17.67 29.96
C LEU A 313 -20.31 16.82 28.76
N GLN A 314 -21.17 17.37 27.90
CA GLN A 314 -21.55 16.76 26.63
C GLN A 314 -21.16 17.70 25.50
N ALA A 315 -20.43 17.19 24.51
CA ALA A 315 -20.05 17.94 23.33
C ALA A 315 -20.23 17.06 22.09
N GLU A 316 -20.84 17.62 21.04
CA GLU A 316 -20.98 16.97 19.76
C GLU A 316 -20.64 17.98 18.66
N GLY A 317 -19.90 17.53 17.66
CA GLY A 317 -19.62 18.37 16.51
C GLY A 317 -18.53 17.80 15.61
N SER A 318 -18.24 18.55 14.56
CA SER A 318 -17.11 18.26 13.68
C SER A 318 -15.82 18.85 14.27
N PHE A 319 -14.72 18.13 14.13
CA PHE A 319 -13.39 18.61 14.47
C PHE A 319 -12.45 18.47 13.28
N GLY A 320 -11.44 19.33 13.23
CA GLY A 320 -10.37 19.29 12.24
C GLY A 320 -9.06 19.71 12.89
N ILE A 321 -8.02 18.91 12.72
CA ILE A 321 -6.65 19.26 13.08
C ILE A 321 -5.84 19.20 11.80
N GLU A 322 -5.17 20.30 11.47
CA GLU A 322 -4.40 20.42 10.24
C GLU A 322 -3.05 21.06 10.56
N LYS A 323 -1.96 20.39 10.19
CA LYS A 323 -0.61 20.95 10.16
C LYS A 323 -0.19 21.12 8.71
N ARG A 324 0.21 22.34 8.34
CA ARG A 324 0.80 22.66 7.04
C ARG A 324 2.22 23.19 7.23
N THR A 325 3.12 22.84 6.33
CA THR A 325 4.51 23.32 6.34
C THR A 325 4.81 24.08 5.04
N ASN A 326 5.75 25.04 5.09
CA ASN A 326 6.09 25.98 4.00
C ASN A 326 4.98 26.97 3.65
N GLN A 327 4.22 27.41 4.65
CA GLN A 327 3.23 28.46 4.44
C GLN A 327 3.89 29.85 4.48
N THR A 328 3.35 30.80 3.72
CA THR A 328 3.70 32.21 3.83
C THR A 328 2.53 32.97 4.45
N ILE A 329 2.84 33.87 5.37
CA ILE A 329 1.86 34.80 5.95
C ILE A 329 2.30 36.24 5.70
N THR A 330 1.33 37.13 5.52
CA THR A 330 1.56 38.57 5.53
C THR A 330 1.30 39.08 6.94
N VAL A 331 2.34 39.65 7.57
CA VAL A 331 2.22 40.29 8.88
C VAL A 331 2.28 41.80 8.72
N ASN A 332 1.41 42.51 9.43
CA ASN A 332 1.44 43.97 9.51
C ASN A 332 2.07 44.38 10.83
N THR A 333 3.16 45.14 10.79
CA THR A 333 3.91 45.59 11.97
C THR A 333 3.34 46.86 12.60
N GLY A 334 2.19 47.36 12.15
CA GLY A 334 1.50 48.50 12.75
C GLY A 334 2.06 49.88 12.40
N THR A 335 3.06 49.96 11.50
CA THR A 335 3.52 51.22 10.90
C THR A 335 3.34 51.15 9.38
N ALA A 336 2.88 52.25 8.80
CA ALA A 336 2.41 52.29 7.42
C ALA A 336 3.47 51.85 6.39
N ALA A 337 3.04 50.94 5.51
CA ALA A 337 3.58 50.61 4.19
C ALA A 337 4.95 49.91 4.09
N THR A 338 5.01 48.63 4.47
CA THR A 338 5.43 47.51 3.59
C THR A 338 5.24 46.19 4.36
N GLY A 339 4.30 45.34 3.91
CA GLY A 339 4.13 44.02 4.50
C GLY A 339 5.34 43.14 4.15
N THR A 340 6.07 42.67 5.16
CA THR A 340 7.14 41.70 4.95
C THR A 340 6.53 40.30 4.90
N THR A 341 6.81 39.54 3.84
CA THR A 341 6.44 38.13 3.75
C THR A 341 7.48 37.32 4.54
N VAL A 342 7.02 36.54 5.51
CA VAL A 342 7.90 35.69 6.33
C VAL A 342 7.55 34.23 6.04
N ALA A 343 8.58 33.40 5.80
CA ALA A 343 8.44 31.96 5.77
C ALA A 343 8.41 31.43 7.21
N VAL A 344 7.39 30.64 7.55
CA VAL A 344 7.26 30.02 8.87
C VAL A 344 7.64 28.55 8.79
N ASP A 345 8.59 28.14 9.64
CA ASP A 345 8.93 26.74 9.90
C ASP A 345 8.25 26.37 11.24
N GLU A 346 7.26 25.48 11.21
CA GLU A 346 6.48 25.13 12.41
C GLU A 346 7.00 23.84 13.08
N LEU A 347 7.30 23.97 14.40
CA LEU A 347 7.68 22.91 15.35
C LEU A 347 6.87 21.61 15.17
#